data_AF-A0AAD2FMY6-F1
#
_entry.id   AF-A0AAD2FMY6-F1
#
_cell.length_a   1.000
_cell.length_b   1.000
_cell.length_c   1.000
_cell.angle_alpha   90.00
_cell.angle_beta   90.00
_cell.angle_gamma   90.00
#
_symmetry.space_group_name_H-M   'P 1'
#
loop_
_entity.id
_entity.type
_entity.pdbx_description
1 polymer ?
#
loop_
_entity_poly.entity_id
_entity_poly.type
_entity_poly.pdbx_seq_one_letter_code
_entity_poly.pdbx_strand_id
1 'polypeptide(L)'
;MMMISKCHVACNIYLSAGLPIYRNVLERLLVDAQQQQPKLQHGLVIHAFADTQYDRTSFHLAGSPWAIVSLATSITSNAMQVLAPLKLQREQQSSDTSTSSPKRQQQQQQQQQQYLEHPTVGIVDHISILPIGDTCEKVTRDDWLEYYNKSAEHREKNNTSLLPKSDELLSVSLPTTTVPSGWVAWTIGWNLLHRENMPVDVLYYGHAHPTEKPLAEVRREKTNFFRSPPATASSNDDIGNSSSDGGNDATGQTPKAPTMSPPIPPSMGQCTIGAPPHFVENYNLRLTTKCSKTLARSLTRAVREKDGGLPSVEALTLPYGSQDRFEVACNLLNPKDSTSSQDVDVQVARFWKEQNLDPKEYLEVAYRVGTTEQQCLQVLLENCQSREELERHDESVRVRFLACFQSDDDS
;
A
#
# COMPACT_ATOMS: atom_id res chain seq x y z
N MET A 1 22.84 -10.01 -17.31
CA MET A 1 23.10 -10.59 -15.95
C MET A 1 23.77 -9.63 -14.94
N MET A 2 24.98 -9.08 -15.18
CA MET A 2 25.68 -8.19 -14.21
C MET A 2 24.89 -6.92 -13.80
N MET A 3 23.96 -6.46 -14.64
CA MET A 3 23.11 -5.30 -14.37
C MET A 3 22.13 -5.57 -13.21
N ILE A 4 21.36 -6.66 -13.27
CA ILE A 4 20.29 -6.96 -12.29
C ILE A 4 20.87 -7.16 -10.88
N SER A 5 22.04 -7.80 -10.77
CA SER A 5 22.70 -8.03 -9.49
C SER A 5 23.18 -6.77 -8.76
N LYS A 6 23.26 -5.63 -9.48
CA LYS A 6 23.65 -4.34 -8.90
C LYS A 6 22.45 -3.43 -8.62
N CYS A 7 21.26 -3.82 -9.07
CA CYS A 7 20.04 -3.06 -8.82
C CYS A 7 19.59 -3.23 -7.36
N HIS A 8 18.98 -2.19 -6.83
CA HIS A 8 18.24 -2.23 -5.59
C HIS A 8 16.80 -1.81 -5.87
N VAL A 9 15.88 -2.37 -5.09
CA VAL A 9 14.47 -1.99 -5.11
C VAL A 9 13.98 -1.85 -3.68
N ALA A 10 12.98 -1.00 -3.49
CA ALA A 10 12.18 -0.95 -2.29
C ALA A 10 10.85 -1.69 -2.53
N CYS A 11 10.22 -2.16 -1.46
CA CYS A 11 8.92 -2.82 -1.51
C CYS A 11 8.06 -2.37 -0.33
N ASN A 12 6.93 -1.74 -0.62
CA ASN A 12 5.90 -1.44 0.36
C ASN A 12 4.82 -2.51 0.30
N ILE A 13 4.55 -3.17 1.42
CA ILE A 13 3.47 -4.16 1.57
C ILE A 13 2.43 -3.55 2.50
N TYR A 14 1.20 -3.38 2.05
CA TYR A 14 0.08 -2.87 2.84
C TYR A 14 -0.86 -4.00 3.23
N LEU A 15 -1.04 -4.20 4.53
CA LEU A 15 -1.97 -5.14 5.12
C LEU A 15 -3.18 -4.40 5.68
N SER A 16 -4.37 -4.95 5.49
CA SER A 16 -5.61 -4.46 6.09
C SER A 16 -5.75 -4.94 7.54
N ALA A 17 -4.74 -4.67 8.36
CA ALA A 17 -4.72 -4.96 9.78
C ALA A 17 -3.82 -3.93 10.46
N GLY A 18 -4.37 -3.06 11.29
CA GLY A 18 -3.66 -2.04 12.06
C GLY A 18 -4.20 -1.86 13.48
N LEU A 19 -5.34 -2.48 13.80
CA LEU A 19 -5.90 -2.42 15.15
C LEU A 19 -5.03 -3.12 16.21
N PRO A 20 -5.08 -2.68 17.48
CA PRO A 20 -4.32 -3.29 18.59
C PRO A 20 -4.50 -4.80 18.75
N ILE A 21 -5.65 -5.35 18.37
CA ILE A 21 -5.91 -6.79 18.42
C ILE A 21 -4.96 -7.60 17.53
N TYR A 22 -4.43 -7.01 16.46
CA TYR A 22 -3.51 -7.65 15.54
C TYR A 22 -2.04 -7.47 15.94
N ARG A 23 -1.74 -6.65 16.96
CA ARG A 23 -0.37 -6.25 17.36
C ARG A 23 0.59 -7.44 17.43
N ASN A 24 0.24 -8.48 18.19
CA ASN A 24 1.14 -9.63 18.41
C ASN A 24 1.41 -10.42 17.13
N VAL A 25 0.40 -10.50 16.25
CA VAL A 25 0.53 -11.21 14.97
C VAL A 25 1.41 -10.40 14.02
N LEU A 26 1.20 -9.09 13.94
CA LEU A 26 1.98 -8.20 13.09
C LEU A 26 3.43 -8.06 13.59
N GLU A 27 3.66 -8.01 14.90
CA GLU A 27 5.01 -8.05 15.48
C GLU A 27 5.73 -9.35 15.12
N ARG A 28 5.03 -10.50 15.18
CA ARG A 28 5.62 -11.77 14.77
C ARG A 28 5.99 -11.77 13.29
N LEU A 29 5.14 -11.24 12.41
CA LEU A 29 5.46 -11.10 10.98
C LEU A 29 6.71 -10.24 10.76
N LEU A 30 6.84 -9.14 11.51
CA LEU A 30 8.04 -8.29 11.49
C LEU A 30 9.29 -9.07 11.90
N VAL A 31 9.25 -9.70 13.08
CA VAL A 31 10.40 -10.44 13.63
C VAL A 31 10.80 -11.61 12.74
N ASP A 32 9.83 -12.35 12.21
CA ASP A 32 10.08 -13.47 11.29
C ASP A 32 10.74 -12.97 9.99
N ALA A 33 10.37 -11.79 9.49
CA ALA A 33 11.02 -11.17 8.34
C ALA A 33 12.46 -10.73 8.65
N GLN A 34 12.67 -10.13 9.83
CA GLN A 34 13.99 -9.70 10.30
C GLN A 34 14.96 -10.88 10.45
N GLN A 35 14.49 -11.99 11.02
CA GLN A 35 15.30 -13.22 11.16
C GLN A 35 15.67 -13.88 9.84
N GLN A 36 14.96 -13.59 8.75
CA GLN A 36 15.32 -14.05 7.41
C GLN A 36 16.42 -13.21 6.77
N GLN A 37 16.62 -11.94 7.18
CA GLN A 37 17.57 -11.01 6.55
C GLN A 37 19.04 -11.51 6.54
N PRO A 38 19.62 -12.09 7.62
CA PRO A 38 21.01 -12.58 7.59
C PRO A 38 21.24 -13.70 6.56
N LYS A 39 20.17 -14.44 6.22
CA LYS A 39 20.21 -15.47 5.17
C LYS A 39 20.08 -14.86 3.79
N LEU A 40 19.51 -13.65 3.68
CA LEU A 40 19.21 -12.96 2.44
C LEU A 40 20.14 -11.75 2.33
N GLN A 41 21.44 -11.99 2.06
CA GLN A 41 22.57 -11.03 2.13
C GLN A 41 22.39 -9.57 1.64
N HIS A 42 21.26 -9.18 1.05
CA HIS A 42 20.99 -7.83 0.57
C HIS A 42 19.48 -7.49 0.65
N GLY A 43 18.75 -7.90 1.69
CA GLY A 43 17.34 -7.51 1.85
C GLY A 43 16.99 -7.26 3.30
N LEU A 44 16.41 -6.09 3.59
CA LEU A 44 16.17 -5.59 4.93
C LEU A 44 14.75 -5.06 5.07
N VAL A 45 14.19 -5.15 6.27
CA VAL A 45 13.01 -4.37 6.67
C VAL A 45 13.51 -3.00 7.12
N ILE A 46 13.25 -1.97 6.33
CA ILE A 46 13.73 -0.60 6.58
C ILE A 46 12.81 0.12 7.55
N HIS A 47 11.51 -0.16 7.46
CA HIS A 47 10.49 0.49 8.25
C HIS A 47 9.25 -0.39 8.37
N ALA A 48 8.52 -0.24 9.46
CA ALA A 48 7.20 -0.81 9.64
C ALA A 48 6.33 0.21 10.39
N PHE A 49 5.07 0.35 10.00
CA PHE A 49 4.11 1.19 10.72
C PHE A 49 2.76 0.51 10.80
N ALA A 50 2.02 0.78 11.88
CA ALA A 50 0.60 0.48 11.97
C ALA A 50 -0.18 1.79 12.12
N ASP A 51 -1.30 1.87 11.43
CA ASP A 51 -2.27 2.95 11.51
C ASP A 51 -3.57 2.34 12.05
N THR A 52 -3.82 2.62 13.33
CA THR A 52 -4.99 2.14 14.05
C THR A 52 -6.27 2.82 13.58
N GLN A 53 -6.18 4.02 13.00
CA GLN A 53 -7.33 4.79 12.51
C GLN A 53 -7.84 4.21 11.18
N TYR A 54 -6.92 3.77 10.31
CA TYR A 54 -7.25 3.16 9.03
C TYR A 54 -7.26 1.62 9.03
N ASP A 55 -7.07 0.97 10.19
CA ASP A 55 -6.88 -0.49 10.33
C ASP A 55 -5.89 -1.03 9.29
N ARG A 56 -4.74 -0.36 9.15
CA ARG A 56 -3.74 -0.65 8.12
C ARG A 56 -2.34 -0.78 8.71
N THR A 57 -1.56 -1.73 8.22
CA THR A 57 -0.12 -1.85 8.52
C THR A 57 0.67 -1.81 7.23
N SER A 58 1.89 -1.28 7.29
CA SER A 58 2.85 -1.44 6.21
C SER A 58 4.18 -1.99 6.69
N PHE A 59 4.76 -2.85 5.85
CA PHE A 59 6.16 -3.25 5.92
C PHE A 59 6.88 -2.67 4.70
N HIS A 60 7.92 -1.87 4.94
CA HIS A 60 8.78 -1.31 3.91
C HIS A 60 10.12 -2.06 3.90
N LEU A 61 10.41 -2.72 2.79
CA LEU A 61 11.61 -3.48 2.55
C LEU A 61 12.51 -2.73 1.57
N ALA A 62 13.82 -2.93 1.63
CA ALA A 62 14.72 -2.53 0.56
C ALA A 62 15.87 -3.53 0.40
N GLY A 63 16.36 -3.68 -0.83
CA GLY A 63 17.37 -4.68 -1.12
C GLY A 63 17.53 -5.04 -2.59
N SER A 64 18.34 -6.06 -2.85
CA SER A 64 18.45 -6.69 -4.17
C SER A 64 17.10 -7.28 -4.62
N PRO A 65 16.84 -7.33 -5.94
CA PRO A 65 15.59 -7.87 -6.50
C PRO A 65 15.18 -9.21 -5.91
N TRP A 66 16.09 -10.19 -5.86
CA TRP A 66 15.82 -11.53 -5.33
C TRP A 66 15.53 -11.55 -3.82
N ALA A 67 16.19 -10.70 -3.03
CA ALA A 67 15.94 -10.66 -1.58
C ALA A 67 14.54 -10.11 -1.30
N ILE A 68 14.09 -9.16 -2.11
CA ILE A 68 12.78 -8.52 -2.00
C ILE A 68 11.64 -9.44 -2.44
N VAL A 69 11.72 -10.02 -3.64
CA VAL A 69 11.56 -11.47 -3.82
C VAL A 69 11.01 -12.30 -2.64
N SER A 70 11.98 -12.92 -1.99
CA SER A 70 11.80 -13.87 -0.90
C SER A 70 11.10 -13.25 0.32
N LEU A 71 11.55 -12.08 0.79
CA LEU A 71 10.96 -11.43 1.97
C LEU A 71 9.50 -11.06 1.76
N ALA A 72 9.17 -10.42 0.64
CA ALA A 72 7.81 -9.96 0.38
C ALA A 72 6.84 -11.12 0.21
N THR A 73 7.24 -12.18 -0.52
CA THR A 73 6.44 -13.41 -0.63
C THR A 73 6.24 -14.06 0.76
N SER A 74 7.29 -14.13 1.58
CA SER A 74 7.16 -14.72 2.93
C SER A 74 6.23 -13.91 3.83
N ILE A 75 6.40 -12.60 3.93
CA ILE A 75 5.56 -11.72 4.76
C ILE A 75 4.10 -11.82 4.31
N THR A 76 3.86 -11.66 3.02
CA THR A 76 2.50 -11.64 2.45
C THR A 76 1.77 -12.95 2.69
N SER A 77 2.44 -14.07 2.42
CA SER A 77 1.82 -15.38 2.62
C SER A 77 1.59 -15.72 4.09
N ASN A 78 2.55 -15.40 4.97
CA ASN A 78 2.35 -15.61 6.40
C ASN A 78 1.21 -14.73 6.91
N ALA A 79 1.14 -13.46 6.48
CA ALA A 79 0.06 -12.55 6.82
C ALA A 79 -1.32 -13.09 6.40
N MET A 80 -1.44 -13.59 5.17
CA MET A 80 -2.68 -14.19 4.69
C MET A 80 -3.11 -15.40 5.51
N GLN A 81 -2.19 -16.28 5.89
CA GLN A 81 -2.49 -17.47 6.70
C GLN A 81 -2.97 -17.11 8.11
N VAL A 82 -2.39 -16.09 8.73
CA VAL A 82 -2.68 -15.74 10.13
C VAL A 82 -3.81 -14.73 10.28
N LEU A 83 -3.99 -13.81 9.33
CA LEU A 83 -5.01 -12.76 9.41
C LEU A 83 -6.36 -13.19 8.84
N ALA A 84 -6.41 -14.07 7.84
CA ALA A 84 -7.69 -14.51 7.26
C ALA A 84 -8.64 -15.12 8.30
N PRO A 85 -8.19 -16.07 9.16
CA PRO A 85 -9.07 -16.67 10.15
C PRO A 85 -9.54 -15.65 11.20
N LEU A 86 -8.67 -14.71 11.59
CA LEU A 86 -9.00 -13.68 12.59
C LEU A 86 -10.06 -12.70 12.07
N LYS A 87 -9.96 -12.30 10.80
CA LYS A 87 -10.97 -11.44 10.17
C LYS A 87 -12.32 -12.16 10.05
N LEU A 88 -12.31 -13.41 9.60
CA LEU A 88 -13.54 -14.19 9.47
C LEU A 88 -14.24 -14.38 10.83
N GLN A 89 -13.48 -14.65 11.89
CA GLN A 89 -14.01 -14.74 13.25
C GLN A 89 -14.65 -13.42 13.72
N ARG A 90 -14.03 -12.28 13.40
CA ARG A 90 -14.57 -10.96 13.75
C ARG A 90 -15.87 -10.66 13.01
N GLU A 91 -15.94 -11.00 11.72
CA GLU A 91 -17.15 -10.85 10.90
C GLU A 91 -18.30 -11.72 11.45
N GLN A 92 -18.02 -12.99 11.81
CA GLN A 92 -19.01 -13.89 12.40
C GLN A 92 -19.51 -13.42 13.78
N GLN A 93 -18.60 -12.91 14.62
CA GLN A 93 -18.96 -12.32 15.91
C GLN A 93 -19.83 -11.07 15.75
N SER A 94 -19.65 -10.31 14.67
CA SER A 94 -20.50 -9.14 14.38
C SER A 94 -21.92 -9.53 13.93
N SER A 95 -22.09 -10.62 13.19
CA SER A 95 -23.42 -11.07 12.72
C SER A 95 -24.28 -11.71 13.80
N ASP A 96 -23.67 -12.42 14.76
CA ASP A 96 -24.39 -13.14 15.81
C ASP A 96 -24.94 -12.23 16.93
N THR A 97 -24.49 -10.98 16.99
CA THR A 97 -24.94 -10.00 18.00
C THR A 97 -26.35 -9.46 17.76
N SER A 98 -27.02 -9.85 16.66
CA SER A 98 -28.42 -9.55 16.36
C SER A 98 -29.42 -10.10 17.40
N THR A 99 -28.98 -11.01 18.28
CA THR A 99 -29.79 -11.54 19.41
C THR A 99 -29.44 -10.92 20.77
N SER A 100 -28.48 -9.99 20.83
CA SER A 100 -28.03 -9.38 22.09
C SER A 100 -28.86 -8.14 22.48
N SER A 101 -28.98 -7.89 23.79
CA SER A 101 -29.76 -6.76 24.35
C SER A 101 -29.35 -5.40 23.75
N PRO A 102 -30.30 -4.49 23.45
CA PRO A 102 -30.06 -3.25 22.68
C PRO A 102 -28.95 -2.33 23.20
N LYS A 103 -28.62 -2.36 24.49
CA LYS A 103 -27.49 -1.61 25.07
C LYS A 103 -26.12 -2.12 24.64
N ARG A 104 -25.95 -3.44 24.46
CA ARG A 104 -24.69 -4.04 23.96
C ARG A 104 -24.52 -3.80 22.46
N GLN A 105 -25.62 -3.84 21.71
CA GLN A 105 -25.61 -3.47 20.29
C GLN A 105 -25.22 -2.00 20.12
N GLN A 106 -25.74 -1.06 20.93
CA GLN A 106 -25.33 0.35 20.87
C GLN A 106 -23.85 0.58 21.20
N GLN A 107 -23.30 -0.08 22.23
CA GLN A 107 -21.88 0.05 22.56
C GLN A 107 -20.95 -0.54 21.50
N GLN A 108 -21.31 -1.68 20.90
CA GLN A 108 -20.51 -2.30 19.83
C GLN A 108 -20.64 -1.55 18.50
N GLN A 109 -21.84 -1.05 18.17
CA GLN A 109 -22.02 -0.16 17.02
C GLN A 109 -21.25 1.15 17.19
N GLN A 110 -21.19 1.73 18.39
CA GLN A 110 -20.35 2.90 18.65
C GLN A 110 -18.85 2.59 18.51
N GLN A 111 -18.39 1.42 18.98
CA GLN A 111 -16.99 1.00 18.80
C GLN A 111 -16.64 0.65 17.35
N GLN A 112 -17.58 0.12 16.56
CA GLN A 112 -17.38 -0.12 15.13
C GLN A 112 -17.48 1.17 14.30
N GLN A 113 -18.37 2.10 14.65
CA GLN A 113 -18.48 3.43 14.02
C GLN A 113 -17.29 4.35 14.33
N GLN A 114 -16.49 4.04 15.35
CA GLN A 114 -15.28 4.81 15.68
C GLN A 114 -14.12 4.58 14.71
N TYR A 115 -14.11 3.48 13.96
CA TYR A 115 -13.09 3.22 12.95
C TYR A 115 -13.65 3.52 11.57
N LEU A 116 -13.10 4.56 10.93
CA LEU A 116 -13.43 4.87 9.55
C LEU A 116 -12.76 3.83 8.66
N GLU A 117 -13.56 3.08 7.91
CA GLU A 117 -13.02 2.09 6.98
C GLU A 117 -12.24 2.79 5.86
N HIS A 118 -10.91 2.78 5.96
CA HIS A 118 -10.06 3.01 4.80
C HIS A 118 -10.45 1.97 3.74
N PRO A 119 -10.63 2.35 2.46
CA PRO A 119 -10.94 1.38 1.43
C PRO A 119 -9.87 0.30 1.37
N THR A 120 -10.29 -0.96 1.43
CA THR A 120 -9.39 -2.12 1.31
C THR A 120 -9.99 -3.11 0.33
N VAL A 121 -9.15 -3.84 -0.39
CA VAL A 121 -9.59 -4.82 -1.40
C VAL A 121 -9.29 -6.28 -1.02
N GLY A 122 -8.48 -6.51 0.04
CA GLY A 122 -8.14 -7.84 0.54
C GLY A 122 -7.33 -7.77 1.83
N ILE A 123 -6.85 -8.92 2.33
CA ILE A 123 -5.97 -8.96 3.51
C ILE A 123 -4.66 -8.22 3.25
N VAL A 124 -4.13 -8.42 2.04
CA VAL A 124 -3.00 -7.66 1.50
C VAL A 124 -3.59 -6.80 0.40
N ASP A 125 -3.71 -5.50 0.68
CA ASP A 125 -4.40 -4.55 -0.19
C ASP A 125 -3.54 -4.19 -1.40
N HIS A 126 -2.26 -3.91 -1.13
CA HIS A 126 -1.37 -3.29 -2.08
C HIS A 126 0.09 -3.65 -1.81
N ILE A 127 0.81 -4.04 -2.87
CA ILE A 127 2.26 -4.23 -2.87
C ILE A 127 2.85 -3.32 -3.95
N SER A 128 3.80 -2.45 -3.59
CA SER A 128 4.46 -1.54 -4.52
C SER A 128 5.96 -1.76 -4.52
N ILE A 129 6.53 -2.09 -5.68
CA ILE A 129 7.97 -2.24 -5.86
C ILE A 129 8.55 -0.98 -6.46
N LEU A 130 9.30 -0.23 -5.66
CA LEU A 130 9.84 1.07 -6.00
C LEU A 130 11.27 0.90 -6.55
N PRO A 131 11.62 1.49 -7.70
CA PRO A 131 13.00 1.52 -8.15
C PRO A 131 13.85 2.35 -7.18
N ILE A 132 15.07 1.88 -6.86
CA ILE A 132 16.07 2.65 -6.11
C ILE A 132 17.25 2.92 -7.04
N GLY A 133 17.63 4.19 -7.16
CA GLY A 133 18.60 4.70 -8.11
C GLY A 133 18.03 4.75 -9.53
N ASP A 134 18.90 5.04 -10.50
CA ASP A 134 18.51 5.23 -11.91
C ASP A 134 18.42 3.88 -12.67
N THR A 135 17.75 2.88 -12.07
CA THR A 135 17.63 1.53 -12.67
C THR A 135 16.44 1.47 -13.65
N CYS A 136 16.57 2.14 -14.79
CA CYS A 136 15.51 2.21 -15.81
C CYS A 136 15.74 1.26 -17.00
N GLU A 137 16.84 0.51 -17.02
CA GLU A 137 17.12 -0.40 -18.13
C GLU A 137 16.16 -1.59 -18.13
N LYS A 138 15.52 -1.81 -19.28
CA LYS A 138 14.61 -2.95 -19.45
C LYS A 138 15.40 -4.25 -19.51
N VAL A 139 14.89 -5.23 -18.79
CA VAL A 139 15.42 -6.59 -18.68
C VAL A 139 14.46 -7.53 -19.41
N THR A 140 15.01 -8.44 -20.20
CA THR A 140 14.21 -9.47 -20.88
C THR A 140 13.74 -10.54 -19.90
N ARG A 141 12.70 -11.28 -20.25
CA ARG A 141 12.22 -12.40 -19.44
C ARG A 141 13.31 -13.44 -19.19
N ASP A 142 14.07 -13.80 -20.22
CA ASP A 142 15.09 -14.83 -20.14
C ASP A 142 16.25 -14.40 -19.22
N ASP A 143 16.68 -13.13 -19.33
CA ASP A 143 17.68 -12.55 -18.42
C ASP A 143 17.21 -12.56 -16.96
N TRP A 144 15.93 -12.26 -16.71
CA TRP A 144 15.34 -12.30 -15.37
C TRP A 144 15.31 -13.72 -14.81
N LEU A 145 14.83 -14.68 -15.59
CA LEU A 145 14.75 -16.09 -15.18
C LEU A 145 16.14 -16.66 -14.90
N GLU A 146 17.12 -16.37 -15.76
CA GLU A 146 18.51 -16.77 -15.54
C GLU A 146 19.06 -16.19 -14.24
N TYR A 147 18.85 -14.88 -14.00
CA TYR A 147 19.26 -14.22 -12.76
C TYR A 147 18.59 -14.84 -11.53
N TYR A 148 17.29 -15.06 -11.58
CA TYR A 148 16.52 -15.59 -10.46
C TYR A 148 16.96 -17.02 -10.13
N ASN A 149 17.08 -17.89 -11.14
CA ASN A 149 17.49 -19.28 -10.95
C ASN A 149 18.90 -19.37 -10.36
N LYS A 150 19.86 -18.61 -10.87
CA LYS A 150 21.22 -18.55 -10.29
C LYS A 150 21.22 -18.07 -8.83
N SER A 151 20.35 -17.10 -8.52
CA SER A 151 20.22 -16.58 -7.16
C SER A 151 19.57 -17.59 -6.20
N ALA A 152 18.64 -18.41 -6.71
CA ALA A 152 18.00 -19.49 -5.96
C ALA A 152 18.94 -20.69 -5.74
N GLU A 153 19.67 -21.12 -6.78
CA GLU A 153 20.63 -22.23 -6.74
C GLU A 153 21.78 -22.00 -5.76
N HIS A 154 22.23 -20.76 -5.60
CA HIS A 154 23.26 -20.42 -4.61
C HIS A 154 22.81 -20.65 -3.15
N ARG A 155 21.52 -20.96 -2.91
CA ARG A 155 20.96 -21.08 -1.55
C ARG A 155 20.12 -22.33 -1.28
N GLU A 156 19.50 -22.95 -2.28
CA GLU A 156 18.75 -24.19 -2.05
C GLU A 156 19.60 -25.47 -2.14
N LYS A 157 20.04 -25.95 -0.97
CA LYS A 157 20.04 -27.39 -0.65
C LYS A 157 18.66 -27.88 -0.14
N ASN A 158 17.65 -27.01 -0.08
CA ASN A 158 16.34 -27.25 0.53
C ASN A 158 15.16 -26.95 -0.43
N ASN A 159 15.09 -27.68 -1.54
CA ASN A 159 13.90 -28.30 -2.12
C ASN A 159 12.54 -27.55 -2.25
N THR A 160 12.52 -26.26 -2.60
CA THR A 160 11.28 -25.59 -3.04
C THR A 160 11.55 -24.59 -4.16
N SER A 161 11.60 -25.06 -5.40
CA SER A 161 11.59 -24.20 -6.59
C SER A 161 10.37 -23.27 -6.54
N LEU A 162 10.60 -22.00 -6.20
CA LEU A 162 9.57 -20.96 -6.11
C LEU A 162 9.16 -20.40 -7.47
N LEU A 163 9.81 -20.78 -8.57
CA LEU A 163 9.40 -20.39 -9.93
C LEU A 163 8.66 -21.51 -10.67
N PRO A 164 7.75 -21.13 -11.58
CA PRO A 164 7.16 -22.04 -12.53
C PRO A 164 8.23 -22.61 -13.46
N LYS A 165 7.99 -23.84 -13.93
CA LYS A 165 8.77 -24.40 -15.04
C LYS A 165 8.52 -23.55 -16.29
N SER A 166 9.48 -23.47 -17.20
CA SER A 166 9.43 -22.66 -18.44
C SER A 166 8.09 -22.75 -19.18
N ASP A 167 7.44 -23.91 -19.12
CA ASP A 167 6.24 -24.23 -19.89
C ASP A 167 4.96 -23.61 -19.29
N GLU A 168 4.92 -23.35 -17.97
CA GLU A 168 3.79 -22.69 -17.27
C GLU A 168 3.78 -21.17 -17.47
N LEU A 169 4.93 -20.58 -17.79
CA LEU A 169 5.08 -19.15 -18.08
C LEU A 169 4.49 -18.76 -19.44
N LEU A 170 4.31 -19.71 -20.36
CA LEU A 170 3.81 -19.45 -21.71
C LEU A 170 2.29 -19.21 -21.76
N SER A 171 1.54 -19.63 -20.74
CA SER A 171 0.07 -19.49 -20.69
C SER A 171 -0.43 -18.17 -20.09
N VAL A 172 0.45 -17.33 -19.54
CA VAL A 172 0.08 -16.06 -18.91
C VAL A 172 0.55 -14.88 -19.77
N SER A 173 -0.24 -13.82 -19.85
CA SER A 173 0.14 -12.58 -20.53
C SER A 173 1.26 -11.89 -19.74
N LEU A 174 2.50 -12.29 -20.02
CA LEU A 174 3.69 -11.77 -19.39
C LEU A 174 4.22 -10.54 -20.14
N PRO A 175 4.80 -9.56 -19.43
CA PRO A 175 5.71 -8.63 -20.08
C PRO A 175 6.79 -9.42 -20.84
N THR A 176 7.13 -8.98 -22.05
CA THR A 176 8.29 -9.53 -22.78
C THR A 176 9.58 -8.88 -22.28
N THR A 177 9.50 -7.61 -21.90
CA THR A 177 10.57 -6.82 -21.29
C THR A 177 9.97 -5.86 -20.26
N THR A 178 10.66 -5.66 -19.14
CA THR A 178 10.30 -4.64 -18.14
C THR A 178 11.52 -4.30 -17.26
N VAL A 179 11.43 -3.29 -16.42
CA VAL A 179 12.50 -2.90 -15.48
C VAL A 179 12.61 -3.90 -14.31
N PRO A 180 13.74 -3.93 -13.57
CA PRO A 180 13.93 -4.85 -12.44
C PRO A 180 12.79 -4.81 -11.40
N SER A 181 12.28 -3.63 -11.04
CA SER A 181 11.15 -3.49 -10.12
C SER A 181 9.86 -4.12 -10.68
N GLY A 182 9.62 -4.00 -11.98
CA GLY A 182 8.50 -4.65 -12.67
C GLY A 182 8.57 -6.18 -12.60
N TRP A 183 9.76 -6.74 -12.80
CA TRP A 183 9.98 -8.19 -12.66
C TRP A 183 9.83 -8.70 -11.24
N VAL A 184 10.31 -7.94 -10.25
CA VAL A 184 10.11 -8.27 -8.82
C VAL A 184 8.63 -8.28 -8.47
N ALA A 185 7.88 -7.24 -8.88
CA ALA A 185 6.44 -7.15 -8.66
C ALA A 185 5.70 -8.33 -9.31
N TRP A 186 6.05 -8.62 -10.56
CA TRP A 186 5.48 -9.75 -11.28
C TRP A 186 5.75 -11.09 -10.57
N THR A 187 6.98 -11.33 -10.14
CA THR A 187 7.38 -12.59 -9.51
C THR A 187 6.69 -12.79 -8.16
N ILE A 188 6.58 -11.74 -7.34
CA ILE A 188 5.83 -11.82 -6.08
C ILE A 188 4.37 -12.15 -6.35
N GLY A 189 3.74 -11.45 -7.31
CA GLY A 189 2.34 -11.70 -7.66
C GLY A 189 2.11 -13.12 -8.17
N TRP A 190 3.03 -13.65 -8.98
CA TRP A 190 3.00 -15.04 -9.45
C TRP A 190 3.04 -16.02 -8.28
N ASN A 191 3.98 -15.83 -7.34
CA ASN A 191 4.13 -16.68 -6.18
C ASN A 191 2.86 -16.69 -5.32
N LEU A 192 2.13 -15.58 -5.24
CA LEU A 192 0.88 -15.50 -4.50
C LEU A 192 -0.26 -16.23 -5.21
N LEU A 193 -0.39 -16.05 -6.53
CA LEU A 193 -1.43 -16.72 -7.34
C LEU A 193 -1.34 -18.25 -7.31
N HIS A 194 -0.11 -18.78 -7.28
CA HIS A 194 0.15 -20.22 -7.41
C HIS A 194 0.42 -20.92 -6.08
N ARG A 195 0.28 -20.22 -4.94
CA ARG A 195 0.47 -20.83 -3.64
C ARG A 195 -0.76 -21.65 -3.27
N GLU A 196 -0.55 -22.92 -2.94
CA GLU A 196 -1.62 -23.80 -2.47
C GLU A 196 -2.36 -23.19 -1.26
N ASN A 197 -3.69 -23.31 -1.25
CA ASN A 197 -4.57 -22.85 -0.17
C ASN A 197 -4.54 -21.33 0.09
N MET A 198 -4.14 -20.52 -0.91
CA MET A 198 -4.11 -19.06 -0.83
C MET A 198 -4.89 -18.44 -1.99
N PRO A 199 -6.23 -18.55 -2.03
CA PRO A 199 -7.02 -17.96 -3.11
C PRO A 199 -7.02 -16.44 -2.94
N VAL A 200 -6.12 -15.77 -3.66
CA VAL A 200 -6.04 -14.32 -3.82
C VAL A 200 -6.12 -13.97 -5.30
N ASP A 201 -6.88 -12.93 -5.64
CA ASP A 201 -6.90 -12.36 -6.99
C ASP A 201 -5.84 -11.26 -7.09
N VAL A 202 -4.85 -11.44 -7.97
CA VAL A 202 -3.71 -10.52 -8.09
C VAL A 202 -3.88 -9.62 -9.30
N LEU A 203 -3.89 -8.32 -9.05
CA LEU A 203 -4.09 -7.29 -10.07
C LEU A 203 -2.80 -6.48 -10.28
N TYR A 204 -2.18 -6.66 -11.44
CA TYR A 204 -0.94 -5.96 -11.76
C TYR A 204 -1.17 -4.47 -12.12
N TYR A 205 -0.21 -3.60 -11.81
CA TYR A 205 -0.16 -2.21 -12.28
C TYR A 205 1.28 -1.74 -12.58
N GLY A 206 1.43 -0.57 -13.19
CA GLY A 206 2.71 0.03 -13.54
C GLY A 206 3.53 -0.88 -14.44
N HIS A 207 4.86 -0.90 -14.28
CA HIS A 207 5.76 -1.73 -15.09
C HIS A 207 5.54 -3.25 -14.95
N ALA A 208 4.72 -3.71 -14.01
CA ALA A 208 4.31 -5.11 -13.91
C ALA A 208 3.07 -5.44 -14.78
N HIS A 209 2.32 -4.41 -15.21
CA HIS A 209 1.14 -4.57 -16.04
C HIS A 209 1.52 -4.52 -17.54
N PRO A 210 0.94 -5.38 -18.41
CA PRO A 210 1.31 -5.45 -19.83
C PRO A 210 1.21 -4.13 -20.61
N THR A 211 0.31 -3.23 -20.19
CA THR A 211 0.12 -1.89 -20.78
C THR A 211 0.49 -0.75 -19.82
N GLU A 212 1.27 -1.02 -18.78
CA GLU A 212 1.77 -0.02 -17.83
C GLU A 212 0.68 0.84 -17.13
N LYS A 213 -0.51 0.27 -16.89
CA LYS A 213 -1.65 1.00 -16.29
C LYS A 213 -1.31 1.54 -14.90
N PRO A 214 -1.64 2.79 -14.57
CA PRO A 214 -1.49 3.32 -13.21
C PRO A 214 -2.36 2.58 -12.18
N LEU A 215 -1.91 2.53 -10.91
CA LEU A 215 -2.64 1.89 -9.81
C LEU A 215 -4.08 2.42 -9.68
N ALA A 216 -4.26 3.73 -9.79
CA ALA A 216 -5.57 4.37 -9.64
C ALA A 216 -6.55 3.94 -10.74
N GLU A 217 -6.07 3.66 -11.95
CA GLU A 217 -6.89 3.12 -13.04
C GLU A 217 -7.28 1.67 -12.77
N VAL A 218 -6.31 0.82 -12.41
CA VAL A 218 -6.56 -0.59 -12.06
C VAL A 218 -7.56 -0.71 -10.90
N ARG A 219 -7.40 0.09 -9.84
CA ARG A 219 -8.33 0.12 -8.70
C ARG A 219 -9.74 0.56 -9.11
N ARG A 220 -9.88 1.54 -10.02
CA ARG A 220 -11.20 1.98 -10.53
C ARG A 220 -11.88 0.91 -11.38
N GLU A 221 -11.12 0.21 -12.21
CA GLU A 221 -11.65 -0.77 -13.16
C GLU A 221 -11.97 -2.12 -12.52
N LYS A 222 -11.15 -2.56 -11.56
CA LYS A 222 -11.08 -3.96 -11.13
C LYS A 222 -11.41 -4.20 -9.67
N THR A 223 -11.60 -3.15 -8.88
CA THR A 223 -11.82 -3.26 -7.43
C THR A 223 -12.97 -2.39 -6.94
N ASN A 224 -13.35 -2.58 -5.67
CA ASN A 224 -14.31 -1.73 -4.97
C ASN A 224 -13.65 -0.54 -4.24
N PHE A 225 -12.33 -0.30 -4.40
CA PHE A 225 -11.57 0.71 -3.64
C PHE A 225 -12.18 2.13 -3.71
N PHE A 226 -12.80 2.50 -4.84
CA PHE A 226 -13.43 3.81 -5.02
C PHE A 226 -14.95 3.79 -4.89
N ARG A 227 -15.54 2.68 -4.44
CA ARG A 227 -16.99 2.58 -4.19
C ARG A 227 -17.26 2.94 -2.73
N SER A 228 -18.20 3.83 -2.47
CA SER A 228 -18.68 4.08 -1.12
C SER A 228 -19.34 2.81 -0.55
N PRO A 229 -19.24 2.54 0.75
CA PRO A 229 -20.04 1.50 1.39
C PRO A 229 -21.54 1.74 1.12
N PRO A 230 -22.36 0.69 0.99
CA PRO A 230 -23.81 0.86 0.85
C PRO A 230 -24.34 1.65 2.05
N ALA A 231 -25.05 2.76 1.79
CA ALA A 231 -25.64 3.59 2.81
C ALA A 231 -26.56 2.73 3.70
N THR A 232 -26.20 2.59 4.98
CA THR A 232 -27.15 2.11 5.98
C THR A 232 -28.30 3.11 6.05
N ALA A 233 -29.51 2.63 5.79
CA ALA A 233 -30.73 3.41 5.76
C ALA A 233 -31.07 3.99 7.15
N SER A 234 -30.47 5.12 7.52
CA SER A 234 -31.05 6.07 8.48
C SER A 234 -30.31 7.41 8.50
N SER A 235 -30.53 8.23 7.49
CA SER A 235 -30.52 9.69 7.65
C SER A 235 -31.06 10.30 6.35
N ASN A 236 -32.28 10.84 6.44
CA ASN A 236 -32.82 11.75 5.46
C ASN A 236 -31.97 13.02 5.47
N ASP A 237 -30.87 13.03 4.72
CA ASP A 237 -30.25 14.23 4.19
C ASP A 237 -29.78 13.92 2.77
N ASP A 238 -30.75 14.07 1.88
CA ASP A 238 -30.65 13.99 0.44
C ASP A 238 -29.89 15.21 -0.10
N ILE A 239 -28.59 15.06 -0.40
CA ILE A 239 -27.94 15.65 -1.59
C ILE A 239 -26.81 14.71 -2.02
N GLY A 240 -27.15 13.74 -2.87
CA GLY A 240 -26.18 13.12 -3.75
C GLY A 240 -25.81 14.07 -4.88
N ASN A 241 -24.52 14.17 -5.24
CA ASN A 241 -24.18 13.85 -6.61
C ASN A 241 -22.71 13.46 -6.78
N SER A 242 -22.56 12.27 -7.33
CA SER A 242 -21.42 11.82 -8.10
C SER A 242 -21.38 12.63 -9.39
N SER A 243 -20.35 13.45 -9.59
CA SER A 243 -20.08 14.04 -10.90
C SER A 243 -18.62 13.86 -11.25
N SER A 244 -18.40 12.87 -12.12
CA SER A 244 -17.54 13.01 -13.30
C SER A 244 -17.73 14.39 -13.91
N ASP A 245 -16.65 15.16 -14.06
CA ASP A 245 -16.66 16.38 -14.87
C ASP A 245 -15.73 16.14 -16.06
N GLY A 246 -16.31 15.53 -17.09
CA GLY A 246 -15.81 15.56 -18.45
C GLY A 246 -16.71 16.53 -19.20
N GLY A 247 -16.12 17.59 -19.74
CA GLY A 247 -16.82 18.61 -20.52
C GLY A 247 -17.52 18.02 -21.73
N ASN A 248 -18.73 18.53 -21.97
CA ASN A 248 -19.60 18.19 -23.10
C ASN A 248 -18.87 18.32 -24.45
N ASP A 249 -18.88 17.25 -25.24
CA ASP A 249 -19.09 17.40 -26.67
C ASP A 249 -20.07 16.32 -27.16
N ALA A 250 -21.09 16.78 -27.88
CA ALA A 250 -22.30 16.03 -28.16
C ALA A 250 -22.13 15.17 -29.43
N THR A 251 -21.88 13.87 -29.29
CA THR A 251 -22.36 12.85 -30.24
C THR A 251 -22.51 11.51 -29.52
N GLY A 252 -23.68 10.88 -29.68
CA GLY A 252 -24.09 9.71 -28.90
C GLY A 252 -23.27 8.45 -29.14
N GLN A 253 -22.77 7.89 -28.04
CA GLN A 253 -22.69 6.47 -27.73
C GLN A 253 -22.12 6.30 -26.31
N THR A 254 -22.98 6.03 -25.34
CA THR A 254 -22.55 5.59 -24.00
C THR A 254 -21.79 4.26 -24.11
N PRO A 255 -20.56 4.12 -23.60
CA PRO A 255 -19.91 2.81 -23.53
C PRO A 255 -20.71 1.93 -22.56
N LYS A 256 -21.32 0.87 -23.11
CA LYS A 256 -21.90 -0.22 -22.32
C LYS A 256 -20.82 -0.73 -21.36
N ALA A 257 -21.10 -0.69 -20.05
CA ALA A 257 -20.29 -1.38 -19.07
C ALA A 257 -20.10 -2.84 -19.51
N PRO A 258 -18.87 -3.39 -19.56
CA PRO A 258 -18.68 -4.78 -19.91
C PRO A 258 -19.35 -5.64 -18.82
N THR A 259 -20.34 -6.43 -19.23
CA THR A 259 -20.88 -7.54 -18.45
C THR A 259 -19.75 -8.51 -18.14
N MET A 260 -19.20 -8.43 -16.94
CA MET A 260 -18.30 -9.43 -16.37
C MET A 260 -19.12 -10.34 -15.45
N SER A 261 -18.97 -11.66 -15.65
CA SER A 261 -19.50 -12.74 -14.81
C SER A 261 -19.20 -12.50 -13.33
N PRO A 262 -20.00 -13.00 -12.37
CA PRO A 262 -19.73 -12.78 -10.96
C PRO A 262 -18.43 -13.50 -10.57
N PRO A 263 -17.37 -12.80 -10.12
CA PRO A 263 -16.24 -13.49 -9.53
C PRO A 263 -16.70 -14.04 -8.18
N ILE A 264 -16.48 -15.34 -7.96
CA ILE A 264 -16.47 -15.89 -6.60
C ILE A 264 -15.35 -15.11 -5.88
N PRO A 265 -15.63 -14.34 -4.81
CA PRO A 265 -14.59 -13.61 -4.14
C PRO A 265 -13.56 -14.61 -3.63
N PRO A 266 -12.26 -14.43 -3.94
CA PRO A 266 -11.23 -15.20 -3.27
C PRO A 266 -11.42 -15.00 -1.76
N SER A 267 -11.34 -16.05 -0.95
CA SER A 267 -11.57 -15.94 0.50
C SER A 267 -10.59 -15.00 1.21
N MET A 268 -9.55 -14.54 0.51
CA MET A 268 -8.54 -13.58 0.99
C MET A 268 -8.63 -12.19 0.31
N GLY A 269 -9.58 -12.00 -0.62
CA GLY A 269 -9.80 -10.78 -1.38
C GLY A 269 -8.89 -10.60 -2.59
N GLN A 270 -8.79 -9.36 -3.07
CA GLN A 270 -7.89 -8.95 -4.15
C GLN A 270 -6.61 -8.33 -3.58
N CYS A 271 -5.50 -8.45 -4.30
CA CYS A 271 -4.23 -7.80 -4.00
C CYS A 271 -3.75 -7.04 -5.22
N THR A 272 -3.59 -5.72 -5.11
CA THR A 272 -2.94 -4.93 -6.18
C THR A 272 -1.43 -5.00 -6.04
N ILE A 273 -0.70 -5.30 -7.11
CA ILE A 273 0.76 -5.37 -7.08
C ILE A 273 1.39 -4.73 -8.30
N GLY A 274 2.47 -3.98 -8.13
CA GLY A 274 3.06 -3.32 -9.29
C GLY A 274 4.32 -2.56 -8.99
N ALA A 275 4.84 -1.94 -10.04
CA ALA A 275 6.05 -1.15 -9.98
C ALA A 275 5.78 0.22 -10.63
N PRO A 276 5.64 1.31 -9.84
CA PRO A 276 5.55 2.64 -10.41
C PRO A 276 6.86 3.01 -11.14
N PRO A 277 6.81 3.99 -12.06
CA PRO A 277 7.97 4.40 -12.86
C PRO A 277 9.08 5.05 -12.04
N HIS A 278 8.74 5.66 -10.91
CA HIS A 278 9.68 6.30 -9.99
C HIS A 278 9.42 5.87 -8.55
N PHE A 279 10.34 6.20 -7.66
CA PHE A 279 10.12 6.06 -6.23
C PHE A 279 8.96 6.95 -5.80
N VAL A 280 8.00 6.40 -5.05
CA VAL A 280 6.81 7.14 -4.58
C VAL A 280 6.93 7.38 -3.09
N GLU A 281 6.80 8.64 -2.66
CA GLU A 281 6.72 9.01 -1.24
C GLU A 281 5.29 9.31 -0.84
N ASN A 282 4.89 8.91 0.38
CA ASN A 282 3.62 9.30 0.98
C ASN A 282 3.81 10.48 1.92
N TYR A 283 3.07 11.57 1.68
CA TYR A 283 3.12 12.77 2.51
C TYR A 283 1.70 13.24 2.83
N ASN A 284 1.31 13.14 4.10
CA ASN A 284 -0.06 13.37 4.53
C ASN A 284 -0.19 14.68 5.31
N LEU A 285 -1.32 15.34 5.15
CA LEU A 285 -1.70 16.56 5.87
C LEU A 285 -2.89 16.25 6.78
N ARG A 286 -2.64 16.11 8.08
CA ARG A 286 -3.69 15.88 9.07
C ARG A 286 -4.33 17.20 9.47
N LEU A 287 -5.65 17.29 9.31
CA LEU A 287 -6.41 18.52 9.55
C LEU A 287 -7.11 18.47 10.90
N THR A 288 -7.30 19.64 11.51
CA THR A 288 -8.04 19.78 12.76
C THR A 288 -9.55 19.58 12.53
N THR A 289 -10.31 19.40 13.62
CA THR A 289 -11.78 19.39 13.60
C THR A 289 -12.41 20.70 13.09
N LYS A 290 -11.65 21.81 13.05
CA LYS A 290 -12.13 23.08 12.46
C LYS A 290 -12.16 23.03 10.94
N CYS A 291 -11.44 22.10 10.32
CA CYS A 291 -11.40 21.98 8.87
C CYS A 291 -12.62 21.21 8.36
N SER A 292 -13.58 21.92 7.77
CA SER A 292 -14.74 21.27 7.15
C SER A 292 -14.33 20.35 6.00
N LYS A 293 -15.17 19.35 5.70
CA LYS A 293 -15.00 18.47 4.53
C LYS A 293 -14.80 19.24 3.21
N THR A 294 -15.53 20.33 3.04
CA THR A 294 -15.42 21.19 1.84
C THR A 294 -14.06 21.86 1.75
N LEU A 295 -13.56 22.38 2.88
CA LEU A 295 -12.24 23.02 2.95
C LEU A 295 -11.12 21.99 2.73
N ALA A 296 -11.22 20.81 3.33
CA ALA A 296 -10.29 19.70 3.13
C ALA A 296 -10.22 19.25 1.66
N ARG A 297 -11.37 19.17 0.97
CA ARG A 297 -11.44 18.88 -0.47
C ARG A 297 -10.84 20.00 -1.32
N SER A 298 -11.02 21.27 -0.93
CA SER A 298 -10.38 22.40 -1.62
C SER A 298 -8.86 22.35 -1.47
N LEU A 299 -8.34 22.05 -0.28
CA LEU A 299 -6.91 21.85 -0.06
C LEU A 299 -6.38 20.68 -0.90
N THR A 300 -7.12 19.57 -0.94
CA THR A 300 -6.76 18.40 -1.76
C THR A 300 -6.64 18.76 -3.23
N ARG A 301 -7.58 19.54 -3.79
CA ARG A 301 -7.49 20.03 -5.18
C ARG A 301 -6.30 20.96 -5.38
N ALA A 302 -6.01 21.83 -4.42
CA ALA A 302 -4.91 22.77 -4.50
C ALA A 302 -3.54 22.10 -4.59
N VAL A 303 -3.38 20.89 -4.03
CA VAL A 303 -2.12 20.14 -4.12
C VAL A 303 -2.09 19.11 -5.25
N ARG A 304 -3.25 18.65 -5.75
CA ARG A 304 -3.35 17.53 -6.69
C ARG A 304 -3.21 17.94 -8.14
N GLU A 305 -2.31 17.28 -8.87
CA GLU A 305 -1.98 17.59 -10.27
C GLU A 305 -3.21 17.68 -11.17
N LYS A 306 -4.10 16.69 -11.11
CA LYS A 306 -5.26 16.61 -12.00
C LYS A 306 -6.25 17.79 -11.86
N ASP A 307 -6.17 18.55 -10.76
CA ASP A 307 -7.01 19.74 -10.54
C ASP A 307 -6.21 21.05 -10.75
N GLY A 308 -5.04 20.99 -11.37
CA GLY A 308 -4.13 22.14 -11.56
C GLY A 308 -3.22 22.43 -10.38
N GLY A 309 -3.07 21.47 -9.44
CA GLY A 309 -2.14 21.55 -8.32
C GLY A 309 -0.69 21.28 -8.72
N LEU A 310 0.06 20.64 -7.83
CA LEU A 310 1.48 20.37 -8.03
C LEU A 310 1.69 19.21 -9.04
N PRO A 311 2.71 19.28 -9.91
CA PRO A 311 3.02 18.21 -10.85
C PRO A 311 3.43 16.93 -10.11
N SER A 312 3.13 15.76 -10.65
CA SER A 312 3.47 14.47 -10.06
C SER A 312 2.90 14.25 -8.65
N VAL A 313 1.75 14.85 -8.32
CA VAL A 313 1.06 14.67 -7.03
C VAL A 313 -0.34 14.12 -7.23
N GLU A 314 -0.58 12.93 -6.70
CA GLU A 314 -1.93 12.43 -6.45
C GLU A 314 -2.34 12.72 -5.02
N ALA A 315 -3.60 13.09 -4.79
CA ALA A 315 -4.12 13.29 -3.44
C ALA A 315 -5.58 12.87 -3.28
N LEU A 316 -5.92 12.44 -2.06
CA LEU A 316 -7.27 12.09 -1.65
C LEU A 316 -7.61 12.75 -0.33
N THR A 317 -8.86 13.18 -0.18
CA THR A 317 -9.41 13.57 1.12
C THR A 317 -9.97 12.32 1.78
N LEU A 318 -9.39 11.92 2.90
CA LEU A 318 -9.83 10.78 3.69
C LEU A 318 -10.39 11.28 5.02
N PRO A 319 -11.47 10.69 5.54
CA PRO A 319 -11.88 10.97 6.91
C PRO A 319 -10.85 10.32 7.87
N TYR A 320 -10.56 10.94 9.02
CA TYR A 320 -9.51 10.50 9.94
C TYR A 320 -10.01 10.43 11.40
N GLY A 321 -9.95 9.25 12.00
CA GLY A 321 -10.43 8.98 13.36
C GLY A 321 -11.90 9.30 13.61
N SER A 322 -12.29 9.47 14.88
CA SER A 322 -13.68 9.80 15.20
C SER A 322 -13.96 11.30 15.08
N GLN A 323 -15.13 11.66 14.51
CA GLN A 323 -15.69 13.03 14.36
C GLN A 323 -15.02 13.89 13.28
N ASP A 324 -15.76 14.23 12.19
CA ASP A 324 -15.54 15.30 11.19
C ASP A 324 -14.10 15.81 10.93
N ARG A 325 -13.12 14.93 11.08
CA ARG A 325 -11.70 15.18 10.84
C ARG A 325 -11.31 14.53 9.54
N PHE A 326 -10.38 15.19 8.86
CA PHE A 326 -9.96 14.79 7.54
C PHE A 326 -8.45 14.82 7.44
N GLU A 327 -7.94 13.99 6.54
CA GLU A 327 -6.56 13.97 6.12
C GLU A 327 -6.51 14.14 4.61
N VAL A 328 -5.57 14.96 4.14
CA VAL A 328 -5.19 14.99 2.73
C VAL A 328 -4.01 14.04 2.57
N ALA A 329 -4.28 12.84 2.06
CA ALA A 329 -3.25 11.85 1.80
C ALA A 329 -2.66 12.08 0.40
N CYS A 330 -1.36 12.37 0.31
CA CYS A 330 -0.69 12.61 -0.96
C CYS A 330 0.30 11.48 -1.31
N ASN A 331 0.32 11.11 -2.59
CA ASN A 331 1.39 10.34 -3.21
C ASN A 331 2.24 11.31 -4.04
N LEU A 332 3.50 11.47 -3.68
CA LEU A 332 4.48 12.18 -4.49
C LEU A 332 5.08 11.16 -5.46
N LEU A 333 4.67 11.25 -6.73
CA LEU A 333 4.98 10.23 -7.74
C LEU A 333 6.41 10.31 -8.26
N ASN A 334 7.06 11.47 -8.15
CA ASN A 334 8.46 11.67 -8.52
C ASN A 334 9.11 12.76 -7.63
N PRO A 335 9.39 12.46 -6.35
CA PRO A 335 9.86 13.44 -5.38
C PRO A 335 11.31 13.87 -5.59
N LYS A 336 12.11 13.08 -6.31
CA LYS A 336 13.51 13.39 -6.64
C LYS A 336 13.63 14.46 -7.71
N ASP A 337 12.82 14.36 -8.78
CA ASP A 337 12.98 15.20 -9.97
C ASP A 337 11.81 16.17 -10.23
N SER A 338 10.67 16.05 -9.52
CA SER A 338 9.48 16.88 -9.74
C SER A 338 9.02 17.64 -8.50
N THR A 339 8.35 16.96 -7.55
CA THR A 339 7.68 17.62 -6.43
C THR A 339 8.03 16.93 -5.12
N SER A 340 8.77 17.64 -4.27
CA SER A 340 9.18 17.20 -2.94
C SER A 340 8.09 17.47 -1.89
N SER A 341 8.27 16.97 -0.66
CA SER A 341 7.36 17.32 0.45
C SER A 341 7.39 18.81 0.78
N GLN A 342 8.53 19.47 0.58
CA GLN A 342 8.70 20.89 0.84
C GLN A 342 7.88 21.73 -0.14
N ASP A 343 7.76 21.29 -1.39
CA ASP A 343 6.90 21.95 -2.38
C ASP A 343 5.41 21.85 -1.98
N VAL A 344 5.01 20.70 -1.40
CA VAL A 344 3.67 20.55 -0.81
C VAL A 344 3.49 21.53 0.35
N ASP A 345 4.46 21.64 1.27
CA ASP A 345 4.37 22.58 2.40
C ASP A 345 4.20 24.03 1.92
N VAL A 346 4.94 24.44 0.88
CA VAL A 346 4.81 25.77 0.25
C VAL A 346 3.43 25.97 -0.35
N GLN A 347 2.89 24.98 -1.07
CA GLN A 347 1.57 25.07 -1.67
C GLN A 347 0.46 25.11 -0.62
N VAL A 348 0.60 24.35 0.48
CA VAL A 348 -0.32 24.36 1.62
C VAL A 348 -0.30 25.73 2.30
N ALA A 349 0.88 26.30 2.56
CA ALA A 349 1.01 27.64 3.14
C ALA A 349 0.36 28.71 2.25
N ARG A 350 0.55 28.61 0.93
CA ARG A 350 -0.10 29.48 -0.05
C ARG A 350 -1.62 29.35 0.00
N PHE A 351 -2.15 28.13 0.02
CA PHE A 351 -3.58 27.87 0.10
C PHE A 351 -4.20 28.55 1.33
N TRP A 352 -3.63 28.37 2.52
CA TRP A 352 -4.16 28.98 3.73
C TRP A 352 -4.17 30.51 3.68
N LYS A 353 -3.10 31.10 3.13
CA LYS A 353 -3.01 32.56 2.90
C LYS A 353 -4.11 33.05 1.95
N GLU A 354 -4.36 32.35 0.85
CA GLU A 354 -5.40 32.71 -0.12
C GLU A 354 -6.82 32.55 0.46
N GLN A 355 -7.03 31.63 1.40
CA GLN A 355 -8.28 31.51 2.14
C GLN A 355 -8.42 32.53 3.29
N ASN A 356 -7.38 33.32 3.58
CA ASN A 356 -7.32 34.23 4.73
C ASN A 356 -7.54 33.49 6.08
N LEU A 357 -6.93 32.31 6.22
CA LEU A 357 -6.99 31.45 7.40
C LEU A 357 -5.59 31.21 7.98
N ASP A 358 -5.48 31.12 9.31
CA ASP A 358 -4.22 30.75 9.97
C ASP A 358 -4.02 29.23 9.92
N PRO A 359 -2.96 28.70 9.26
CA PRO A 359 -2.70 27.26 9.21
C PRO A 359 -2.68 26.58 10.58
N LYS A 360 -2.25 27.27 11.65
CA LYS A 360 -2.18 26.69 13.01
C LYS A 360 -3.54 26.28 13.56
N GLU A 361 -4.62 26.82 13.02
CA GLU A 361 -5.98 26.45 13.42
C GLU A 361 -6.54 25.27 12.65
N TYR A 362 -5.99 24.95 11.47
CA TYR A 362 -6.60 24.01 10.51
C TYR A 362 -5.70 22.82 10.15
N LEU A 363 -4.39 22.93 10.31
CA LEU A 363 -3.41 21.88 10.05
C LEU A 363 -2.78 21.44 11.38
N GLU A 364 -2.98 20.19 11.76
CA GLU A 364 -2.34 19.62 12.95
C GLU A 364 -0.88 19.30 12.66
N VAL A 365 -0.65 18.54 11.59
CA VAL A 365 0.69 18.08 11.22
C VAL A 365 0.73 17.72 9.73
N ALA A 366 1.85 18.01 9.10
CA ALA A 366 2.24 17.45 7.81
C ALA A 366 3.37 16.45 8.06
N TYR A 367 3.23 15.23 7.54
CA TYR A 367 4.15 14.14 7.88
C TYR A 367 4.32 13.13 6.75
N ARG A 368 5.51 12.54 6.67
CA ARG A 368 5.77 11.41 5.77
C ARG A 368 5.24 10.11 6.37
N VAL A 369 4.69 9.27 5.52
CA VAL A 369 4.37 7.88 5.85
C VAL A 369 5.37 6.98 5.13
N GLY A 370 6.09 6.14 5.86
CA GLY A 370 7.15 5.29 5.29
C GLY A 370 8.50 6.00 5.20
N THR A 371 9.27 5.68 4.17
CA THR A 371 10.65 6.17 4.01
C THR A 371 10.90 6.74 2.63
N THR A 372 11.94 7.58 2.52
CA THR A 372 12.42 8.12 1.25
C THR A 372 13.39 7.14 0.57
N GLU A 373 13.65 7.35 -0.72
CA GLU A 373 14.67 6.61 -1.46
C GLU A 373 16.04 6.70 -0.78
N GLN A 374 16.41 7.90 -0.32
CA GLN A 374 17.68 8.13 0.34
C GLN A 374 17.79 7.41 1.69
N GLN A 375 16.70 7.31 2.45
CA GLN A 375 16.70 6.52 3.69
C GLN A 375 16.90 5.02 3.41
N CYS A 376 16.28 4.50 2.34
CA CYS A 376 16.52 3.11 1.91
C CYS A 376 17.99 2.89 1.53
N LEU A 377 18.58 3.80 0.75
CA LEU A 377 19.99 3.74 0.36
C LEU A 377 20.93 3.83 1.58
N GLN A 378 20.65 4.72 2.52
CA GLN A 378 21.46 4.90 3.72
C GLN A 378 21.49 3.61 4.56
N VAL A 379 20.34 2.94 4.74
CA VAL A 379 20.29 1.68 5.49
C VAL A 379 21.01 0.56 4.75
N LEU A 380 20.84 0.47 3.43
CA LEU A 380 21.48 -0.56 2.61
C LEU A 380 22.99 -0.41 2.48
N LEU A 381 23.50 0.82 2.40
CA LEU A 381 24.90 1.10 2.06
C LEU A 381 25.75 1.55 3.25
N GLU A 382 25.15 2.15 4.29
CA GLU A 382 25.93 2.82 5.34
C GLU A 382 25.68 2.21 6.73
N ASN A 383 24.43 1.92 7.08
CA ASN A 383 24.05 1.62 8.46
C ASN A 383 24.01 0.14 8.85
N CYS A 384 24.20 -0.81 7.92
CA CYS A 384 24.07 -2.25 8.19
C CYS A 384 25.29 -3.04 7.69
N GLN A 385 26.50 -2.57 8.01
CA GLN A 385 27.76 -3.20 7.57
C GLN A 385 28.22 -4.33 8.51
N SER A 386 27.67 -4.39 9.73
CA SER A 386 27.95 -5.42 10.72
C SER A 386 26.67 -6.05 11.29
N ARG A 387 26.79 -7.24 11.87
CA ARG A 387 25.68 -7.92 12.53
C ARG A 387 25.10 -7.12 13.70
N GLU A 388 25.94 -6.45 14.48
CA GLU A 388 25.51 -5.64 15.61
C GLU A 388 24.71 -4.41 15.15
N GLU A 389 25.16 -3.76 14.07
CA GLU A 389 24.42 -2.65 13.45
C GLU A 389 23.06 -3.10 12.92
N LEU A 390 23.02 -4.28 12.29
CA LEU A 390 21.77 -4.88 11.82
C LEU A 390 20.80 -5.16 12.97
N GLU A 391 21.27 -5.79 14.05
CA GLU A 391 20.46 -6.06 15.24
C GLU A 391 19.95 -4.76 15.89
N ARG A 392 20.77 -3.70 15.92
CA ARG A 392 20.37 -2.36 16.37
C ARG A 392 19.31 -1.73 15.46
N HIS A 393 19.47 -1.84 14.14
CA HIS A 393 18.49 -1.35 13.17
C HIS A 393 17.16 -2.09 13.32
N ASP A 394 17.20 -3.42 13.41
CA ASP A 394 16.01 -4.25 13.55
C ASP A 394 15.23 -3.95 14.83
N GLU A 395 15.92 -3.83 15.96
CA GLU A 395 15.28 -3.44 17.22
C GLU A 395 14.72 -2.02 17.13
N SER A 396 15.41 -1.09 16.47
CA SER A 396 14.93 0.28 16.24
C SER A 396 13.63 0.31 15.43
N VAL A 397 13.54 -0.50 14.36
CA VAL A 397 12.32 -0.65 13.55
C VAL A 397 11.19 -1.25 14.39
N ARG A 398 11.49 -2.31 15.16
CA ARG A 398 10.51 -2.99 16.02
C ARG A 398 9.96 -2.09 17.12
N VAL A 399 10.81 -1.35 17.82
CA VAL A 399 10.38 -0.41 18.87
C VAL A 399 9.45 0.66 18.30
N ARG A 400 9.81 1.27 17.16
CA ARG A 400 8.93 2.25 16.49
C ARG A 400 7.61 1.62 16.06
N PHE A 401 7.65 0.42 15.50
CA PHE A 401 6.44 -0.30 15.09
C PHE A 401 5.50 -0.58 16.26
N LEU A 402 6.03 -0.99 17.41
CA LEU A 402 5.24 -1.24 18.62
C LEU A 402 4.67 0.04 19.24
N ALA A 403 5.37 1.17 19.10
CA ALA A 403 4.88 2.47 19.54
C ALA A 403 3.59 2.90 18.81
N CYS A 404 3.38 2.45 17.56
CA CYS A 404 2.16 2.73 16.80
C CYS A 404 0.86 2.20 17.45
N PHE A 405 0.96 1.26 18.40
CA PHE A 405 -0.19 0.67 19.09
C PHE A 405 -0.44 1.26 20.48
N GLN A 406 0.37 2.24 20.89
CA GLN A 406 0.16 2.97 22.14
C GLN A 406 -0.90 4.06 21.87
N SER A 407 -1.91 4.16 22.73
CA SER A 407 -2.96 5.16 22.61
C SER A 407 -2.40 6.55 22.93
N ASP A 408 -2.74 7.56 22.12
CA ASP A 408 -2.47 8.97 22.40
C ASP A 408 -3.26 9.50 23.63
N ASP A 409 -4.10 8.66 24.27
CA ASP A 409 -4.91 8.98 25.46
C ASP A 409 -4.08 9.26 26.73
N ASP A 410 -2.74 9.12 26.69
CA ASP A 410 -1.82 9.43 27.79
C ASP A 410 -1.11 10.81 27.65
N SER A 411 -1.48 11.65 26.67
CA SER A 411 -0.89 13.00 26.48
C SER A 411 -1.83 14.18 26.69
#